data_AF-A0A7W0VTX0-F1
#
_entry.id   AF-A0A7W0VTX0-F1
#
_cell.length_a   1.000
_cell.length_b   1.000
_cell.length_c   1.000
_cell.angle_alpha   90.00
_cell.angle_beta   90.00
_cell.angle_gamma   90.00
#
_symmetry.space_group_name_H-M   'P 1'
#
loop_
_entity.id
_entity.type
_entity.pdbx_description
1 polymer ?
#
loop_
_entity_poly.entity_id
_entity_poly.type
_entity_poly.pdbx_seq_one_letter_code
_entity_poly.pdbx_strand_id
1 'polypeptide(L)'
;MHPTTPPSGASTFGDVNQAPLTGHYHQIPEGTPMPEGVSVRADGVDVGGPYPPTHHTIYPNRTMPFSEFVEKFMNLPWVYGGKK
;
A
#
# COMPACT_ATOMS: atom_id res chain seq x y z
N MET A 1 -5.78 -15.55 -3.36
CA MET A 1 -4.79 -14.79 -2.58
C MET A 1 -4.86 -15.25 -1.14
N HIS A 2 -3.71 -15.52 -0.54
CA HIS A 2 -3.60 -15.85 0.88
C HIS A 2 -2.63 -14.85 1.52
N PRO A 3 -2.79 -14.49 2.80
CA PRO A 3 -1.81 -13.71 3.53
C PRO A 3 -0.45 -14.42 3.51
N THR A 4 0.63 -13.66 3.36
CA THR A 4 2.00 -14.17 3.29
C THR A 4 2.85 -13.60 4.43
N THR A 5 4.00 -14.22 4.70
CA THR A 5 4.97 -13.75 5.71
C THR A 5 6.39 -13.79 5.13
N PRO A 6 7.05 -12.64 4.91
CA PRO A 6 6.50 -11.28 5.08
C PRO A 6 5.33 -11.01 4.12
N PRO A 7 4.42 -10.08 4.46
CA PRO A 7 3.30 -9.72 3.60
C PRO A 7 3.78 -9.30 2.21
N SER A 8 3.14 -9.87 1.19
CA SER A 8 3.30 -9.50 -0.20
C SER A 8 2.00 -8.87 -0.71
N GLY A 9 2.14 -7.79 -1.46
CA GLY A 9 1.02 -6.97 -1.87
C GLY A 9 1.46 -5.78 -2.70
N ALA A 10 0.66 -4.72 -2.70
CA ALA A 10 0.95 -3.51 -3.43
C ALA A 10 1.85 -2.58 -2.60
N SER A 11 3.01 -2.21 -3.14
CA SER A 11 3.93 -1.24 -2.54
C SER A 11 3.38 0.18 -2.62
N THR A 12 3.51 0.89 -1.50
CA THR A 12 3.11 2.29 -1.31
C THR A 12 4.15 3.02 -0.46
N PHE A 13 4.08 4.35 -0.39
CA PHE A 13 5.02 5.16 0.37
C PHE A 13 4.29 6.24 1.17
N GLY A 14 4.77 6.52 2.37
CA GLY A 14 4.27 7.60 3.24
C GLY A 14 4.80 8.98 2.83
N ASP A 15 5.94 9.04 2.14
CA ASP A 15 6.51 10.28 1.61
C ASP A 15 6.87 10.12 0.12
N VAL A 16 6.29 10.98 -0.72
CA VAL A 16 6.56 11.02 -2.17
C VAL A 16 8.02 11.34 -2.49
N ASN A 17 8.73 12.06 -1.62
CA ASN A 17 10.14 12.38 -1.83
C ASN A 17 11.03 11.15 -1.64
N GLN A 18 10.64 10.23 -0.76
CA GLN A 18 11.32 8.95 -0.52
C GLN A 18 10.92 7.86 -1.53
N ALA A 19 9.81 8.05 -2.23
CA ALA A 19 9.32 7.10 -3.22
C ALA A 19 10.13 7.19 -4.53
N PRO A 20 10.60 6.06 -5.10
CA PRO A 20 11.28 6.01 -6.40
C PRO A 20 10.28 6.11 -7.57
N LEU A 21 9.31 7.02 -7.47
CA LEU A 21 8.26 7.24 -8.46
C LEU A 21 8.75 8.17 -9.57
N THR A 22 8.26 7.92 -10.78
CA THR A 22 8.36 8.84 -11.92
C THR A 22 6.96 9.09 -12.47
N GLY A 23 6.65 10.32 -12.87
CA GLY A 23 5.34 10.65 -13.44
C GLY A 23 4.24 10.87 -12.40
N HIS A 24 2.99 10.57 -12.79
CA HIS A 24 1.82 10.87 -11.98
C HIS A 24 1.71 9.92 -10.78
N TYR A 25 1.39 10.47 -9.62
CA TYR A 25 1.17 9.69 -8.40
C TYR A 25 -0.19 10.01 -7.78
N HIS A 26 -0.70 9.02 -7.06
CA HIS A 26 -1.95 9.11 -6.32
C HIS A 26 -1.67 8.78 -4.86
N GLN A 27 -2.52 9.30 -3.98
CA GLN A 27 -2.40 9.14 -2.54
C GLN A 27 -3.72 8.62 -1.97
N ILE A 28 -3.64 7.92 -0.85
CA ILE A 28 -4.80 7.60 -0.02
C ILE A 28 -4.81 8.65 1.11
N PRO A 29 -5.91 9.38 1.33
CA PRO A 29 -6.03 10.33 2.42
C PRO A 29 -5.73 9.68 3.78
N GLU A 30 -5.06 10.42 4.66
CA GLU A 30 -4.82 9.98 6.03
C GLU A 30 -6.14 9.67 6.75
N GLY A 31 -6.15 8.66 7.61
CA GLY A 31 -7.34 8.22 8.32
C GLY A 31 -8.35 7.43 7.47
N THR A 32 -8.03 7.13 6.20
CA THR A 32 -8.87 6.25 5.38
C THR A 32 -8.99 4.86 6.03
N PRO A 33 -10.22 4.40 6.35
CA PRO A 33 -10.42 3.05 6.86
C PRO A 33 -10.13 2.02 5.77
N MET A 34 -9.35 0.99 6.10
CA MET A 34 -9.06 -0.08 5.15
C MET A 34 -10.29 -0.99 4.98
N PRO A 35 -10.59 -1.42 3.73
CA PRO A 35 -11.63 -2.41 3.48
C PRO A 35 -11.38 -3.69 4.28
N GLU A 36 -12.45 -4.33 4.72
CA GLU A 36 -12.36 -5.62 5.39
C GLU A 36 -11.57 -6.63 4.54
N GLY A 37 -10.61 -7.30 5.17
CA GLY A 37 -9.74 -8.25 4.49
C GLY A 37 -8.44 -7.65 3.92
N VAL A 38 -8.28 -6.32 3.97
CA VAL A 38 -7.09 -5.59 3.50
C VAL A 38 -6.43 -4.88 4.68
N SER A 39 -5.11 -4.84 4.71
CA SER A 39 -4.35 -4.11 5.72
C SER A 39 -3.11 -3.49 5.13
N VAL A 40 -2.51 -2.55 5.86
CA VAL A 40 -1.27 -1.88 5.50
C VAL A 40 -0.24 -2.22 6.55
N ARG A 41 0.97 -2.57 6.13
CA ARG A 41 2.11 -2.78 7.01
C ARG A 41 3.22 -1.81 6.63
N ALA A 42 3.71 -1.04 7.60
CA ALA A 42 4.96 -0.30 7.46
C ALA A 42 6.14 -1.31 7.48
N ASP A 43 6.98 -1.25 6.46
CA ASP A 43 8.12 -2.16 6.27
C ASP A 43 9.33 -1.46 5.62
N GLY A 44 9.38 -0.12 5.72
CA GLY A 44 10.56 0.68 5.44
C GLY A 44 11.66 0.56 6.51
N VAL A 45 12.89 0.92 6.15
CA VAL A 45 14.08 0.89 7.03
C VAL A 45 13.94 1.81 8.25
N ASP A 46 13.13 2.86 8.14
CA ASP A 46 12.79 3.78 9.24
C ASP A 46 12.01 3.11 10.37
N VAL A 47 11.31 2.01 10.08
CA VAL A 47 10.61 1.17 11.07
C VAL A 47 11.28 -0.20 11.26
N GLY A 48 12.53 -0.36 10.81
CA GLY A 48 13.31 -1.60 10.94
C GLY A 48 12.99 -2.67 9.88
N GLY A 49 12.32 -2.31 8.79
CA GLY A 49 12.06 -3.19 7.65
C GLY A 49 13.17 -3.16 6.58
N PRO A 50 13.08 -4.02 5.55
CA PRO A 50 14.13 -4.13 4.52
C PRO A 50 13.96 -3.14 3.35
N TYR A 51 12.85 -2.39 3.27
CA TYR A 51 12.53 -1.53 2.13
C TYR A 51 12.95 -0.06 2.36
N PRO A 52 12.97 0.80 1.33
CA PRO A 52 13.33 2.22 1.50
C PRO A 52 12.48 2.93 2.57
N PRO A 53 12.95 4.08 3.12
CA PRO A 53 12.22 4.81 4.14
C PRO A 53 10.78 5.12 3.72
N THR A 54 9.86 5.04 4.67
CA THR A 54 8.41 5.27 4.49
C THR A 54 7.70 4.25 3.60
N HIS A 55 8.35 3.15 3.21
CA HIS A 55 7.68 2.09 2.45
C HIS A 55 6.60 1.39 3.29
N HIS A 56 5.48 1.13 2.64
CA HIS A 56 4.34 0.42 3.19
C HIS A 56 3.81 -0.58 2.17
N THR A 57 3.42 -1.76 2.63
CA THR A 57 2.78 -2.78 1.79
C THR A 57 1.29 -2.87 2.12
N ILE A 58 0.42 -2.69 1.12
CA ILE A 58 -1.01 -2.99 1.19
C ILE A 58 -1.22 -4.45 0.80
N TYR A 59 -1.76 -5.27 1.69
CA TYR A 59 -1.83 -6.73 1.51
C TYR A 59 -3.17 -7.32 1.99
N PRO A 60 -3.56 -8.52 1.52
CA PRO A 60 -4.71 -9.22 2.06
C PRO A 60 -4.38 -9.80 3.44
N ASN A 61 -5.17 -9.47 4.46
CA ASN A 61 -5.01 -10.00 5.83
C ASN A 61 -5.82 -11.28 6.10
N ARG A 62 -6.69 -11.67 5.15
CA ARG A 62 -7.38 -12.96 5.12
C ARG A 62 -7.29 -13.58 3.73
N THR A 63 -7.61 -14.86 3.65
CA THR A 63 -7.76 -15.53 2.35
C THR A 63 -8.93 -14.92 1.57
N MET A 64 -8.70 -14.58 0.30
CA MET A 64 -9.69 -14.04 -0.64
C MET A 64 -9.27 -14.30 -2.09
N PRO A 65 -10.18 -14.28 -3.09
CA PRO A 65 -9.80 -14.26 -4.50
C PRO A 65 -8.88 -13.09 -4.85
N PHE A 66 -8.02 -13.25 -5.86
CA PHE A 66 -7.16 -12.16 -6.33
C PHE A 66 -7.97 -10.98 -6.87
N SER A 67 -9.07 -11.26 -7.57
CA SER A 67 -10.01 -10.24 -8.04
C SER A 67 -10.62 -9.43 -6.90
N GLU A 68 -11.00 -10.07 -5.78
CA GLU A 68 -11.54 -9.38 -4.60
C GLU A 68 -10.50 -8.40 -4.01
N PHE A 69 -9.23 -8.81 -3.92
CA PHE A 69 -8.15 -7.93 -3.47
C PHE A 69 -7.95 -6.74 -4.40
N VAL A 70 -7.89 -6.98 -5.72
CA VAL A 70 -7.73 -5.92 -6.72
C VAL A 70 -8.90 -4.95 -6.69
N GLU A 71 -10.13 -5.43 -6.61
CA GLU A 71 -11.33 -4.59 -6.51
C GLU A 71 -11.29 -3.71 -5.26
N LYS A 72 -10.99 -4.30 -4.08
CA LYS A 72 -10.87 -3.54 -2.83
C LYS A 72 -9.74 -2.50 -2.89
N PHE A 73 -8.60 -2.84 -3.48
CA PHE A 73 -7.47 -1.93 -3.65
C PHE A 73 -7.81 -0.77 -4.59
N MET A 74 -8.43 -1.05 -5.73
CA MET A 74 -8.80 -0.01 -6.72
C MET A 74 -9.93 0.90 -6.22
N ASN A 75 -10.80 0.41 -5.34
CA ASN A 75 -11.89 1.17 -4.73
C ASN A 75 -11.48 1.99 -3.49
N LEU A 76 -10.21 1.95 -3.08
CA LEU A 76 -9.71 2.91 -2.10
C LEU A 76 -9.85 4.34 -2.66
N PRO A 77 -10.03 5.36 -1.80
CA PRO A 77 -10.23 6.75 -2.21
C PRO A 77 -8.92 7.38 -2.70
N TRP A 78 -8.36 6.85 -3.78
CA TRP A 78 -7.17 7.37 -4.43
C TRP A 78 -7.43 8.78 -4.95
N VAL A 79 -6.67 9.75 -4.44
CA VAL A 79 -6.69 11.13 -4.90
C VAL A 79 -5.44 11.42 -5.70
N TYR A 80 -5.56 12.24 -6.75
CA TYR A 80 -4.40 12.69 -7.51
C TYR A 80 -3.47 13.51 -6.61
N GLY A 81 -2.25 13.02 -6.40
CA GLY A 81 -1.26 13.68 -5.54
C GLY A 81 -0.36 14.64 -6.32
N GLY A 82 -0.15 14.39 -7.62
CA GLY A 82 0.66 15.26 -8.47
C GLY A 82 1.49 14.49 -9.49
N LYS A 83 2.58 15.12 -9.94
CA LYS A 83 3.55 14.54 -10.85
C LYS A 83 4.98 14.77 -10.32
N LYS A 84 5.80 13.73 -10.34
CA LYS A 84 7.24 13.77 -10.05
C LYS A 84 8.05 13.72 -11.33
#